data_AF-A0A926C6N5-F1
#
_entry.id   AF-A0A926C6N5-F1
#
_cell.length_a   1.000
_cell.length_b   1.000
_cell.length_c   1.000
_cell.angle_alpha   90.00
_cell.angle_beta   90.00
_cell.angle_gamma   90.00
#
_symmetry.space_group_name_H-M   'P 1'
#
loop_
_entity.id
_entity.type
_entity.pdbx_description
1 polymer ?
#
loop_
_entity_poly.entity_id
_entity_poly.type
_entity_poly.pdbx_seq_one_letter_code
_entity_poly.pdbx_strand_id
1 'polypeptide(L)'
;LNLTVAGVVRDYQYRSLRDKPEPILLQLGKPEQMNQLYVKLTEGQTQAGLQAVESNFRKLIPYQPFSYHFMEDDRLEDYADDARWKQLITDAAGLAILIAGLGLFGLVSLTIEQRTKEIGIRRVLGASVLEISQLLSADFLKLVVLAFLIATPIGWYAARHWLDTFVYRMDLTGWLFGLVGLLAVGIALLTVSFQSVKAALMNPVTSLRSE
;
A
#
# COMPACT_ATOMS: atom_id res chain seq x y z
N LEU A 1 12.94 7.63 46.21
CA LEU A 1 13.03 8.95 45.56
C LEU A 1 11.80 9.75 45.97
N ASN A 2 11.96 10.79 46.79
CA ASN A 2 10.85 11.69 47.12
C ASN A 2 10.76 12.75 46.01
N LEU A 3 9.95 12.49 45.00
CA LEU A 3 9.70 13.42 43.89
C LEU A 3 8.39 14.17 44.17
N THR A 4 8.44 15.50 44.08
CA THR A 4 7.25 16.36 44.17
C THR A 4 6.76 16.65 42.76
N VAL A 5 5.47 16.41 42.51
CA VAL A 5 4.85 16.70 41.20
C VAL A 5 4.74 18.22 41.05
N ALA A 6 5.50 18.79 40.11
CA ALA A 6 5.46 20.22 39.81
C ALA A 6 4.34 20.61 38.84
N GLY A 7 3.83 19.66 38.05
CA GLY A 7 2.77 19.88 37.07
C GLY A 7 2.48 18.64 36.23
N VAL A 8 1.41 18.72 35.43
CA VAL A 8 1.00 17.69 34.47
C VAL A 8 0.85 18.35 33.11
N VAL A 9 1.44 17.75 32.09
CA VAL A 9 1.31 18.20 30.69
C VAL A 9 0.29 17.35 29.95
N ARG A 10 -0.27 17.88 28.86
CA ARG A 10 -1.14 17.09 27.98
C ARG A 10 -0.34 16.00 27.29
N ASP A 11 -1.02 14.89 27.02
CA ASP A 11 -0.44 13.77 26.29
C ASP A 11 0.12 14.24 24.94
N TYR A 12 1.34 13.79 24.66
CA TYR A 12 2.00 14.00 23.38
C TYR A 12 2.72 12.72 22.96
N GLN A 13 2.89 12.55 21.66
CA GLN A 13 3.56 11.39 21.12
C GLN A 13 5.08 11.52 21.28
N TYR A 14 5.62 10.74 22.21
CA TYR A 14 7.05 10.72 22.53
C TYR A 14 7.79 9.52 21.92
N ARG A 15 7.08 8.45 21.53
CA ARG A 15 7.62 7.25 20.88
C ARG A 15 6.95 6.96 19.55
N SER A 16 7.35 5.87 18.88
CA SER A 16 6.75 5.34 17.65
C SER A 16 5.22 5.34 17.70
N LEU A 17 4.56 5.53 16.55
CA LEU A 17 3.09 5.44 16.41
C LEU A 17 2.49 4.09 16.87
N ARG A 18 3.36 3.08 17.03
CA ARG A 18 3.04 1.74 17.52
C ARG A 18 2.83 1.66 19.03
N ASP A 19 3.50 2.53 19.79
CA ASP A 19 3.49 2.44 21.24
C ASP A 19 2.31 3.21 21.84
N LYS A 20 1.72 2.66 22.91
CA LYS A 20 0.77 3.42 23.71
C LYS A 20 1.54 4.53 24.43
N PRO A 21 0.95 5.72 24.61
CA PRO A 21 1.55 6.74 25.46
C PRO A 21 1.68 6.16 26.88
N GLU A 22 2.89 5.79 27.27
CA GLU A 22 3.19 5.38 28.64
C GLU A 22 3.37 6.63 29.52
N PRO A 23 3.04 6.57 30.81
CA PRO A 23 3.29 7.68 31.72
C PRO A 23 4.78 7.98 31.78
N ILE A 24 5.17 9.18 31.36
CA ILE A 24 6.55 9.65 31.46
C ILE A 24 6.70 10.62 32.61
N LEU A 25 7.80 10.49 33.35
CA LEU A 25 8.22 11.48 34.33
C LEU A 25 9.23 12.41 33.66
N LEU A 26 8.83 13.65 33.43
CA LEU A 26 9.73 14.70 32.98
C LEU A 26 10.43 15.28 34.21
N GLN A 27 11.73 15.03 34.31
CA GLN A 27 12.57 15.59 35.37
C GLN A 27 13.64 16.46 34.74
N LEU A 28 13.81 17.68 35.27
CA LEU A 28 15.04 18.43 35.01
C LEU A 28 16.19 17.67 35.68
N GLY A 29 17.04 17.04 34.86
CA GLY A 29 18.24 16.36 35.34
C GLY A 29 19.19 17.32 36.06
N LYS A 30 20.18 16.77 36.78
CA LYS A 30 21.25 17.61 37.34
C LYS A 30 21.99 18.30 36.18
N PRO A 31 22.43 19.56 36.33
CA PRO A 31 23.15 20.29 35.27
C PRO A 31 24.34 19.51 34.69
N GLU A 32 25.01 18.73 35.54
CA GLU A 32 26.16 17.88 35.21
C GLU A 32 25.83 16.72 34.26
N GLN A 33 24.54 16.35 34.14
CA GLN A 33 24.04 15.24 33.32
C GLN A 33 23.36 15.73 32.03
N MET A 34 23.28 17.05 31.82
CA MET A 34 22.66 17.64 30.63
C MET A 34 23.68 17.72 29.50
N ASN A 35 23.64 16.75 28.58
CA ASN A 35 24.56 16.64 27.44
C ASN A 35 23.90 17.01 26.09
N GLN A 36 22.60 17.30 26.08
CA GLN A 36 21.84 17.61 24.87
C GLN A 36 20.97 18.86 25.08
N LEU A 37 20.88 19.68 24.03
CA LEU A 37 20.03 20.87 23.99
C LEU A 37 19.01 20.73 22.86
N TYR A 38 17.73 20.78 23.21
CA TYR A 38 16.65 20.84 22.23
C TYR A 38 16.35 22.31 21.89
N VAL A 39 16.45 22.66 20.62
CA VAL A 39 16.17 24.02 20.13
C VAL A 39 15.05 23.95 19.11
N LYS A 40 13.94 24.63 19.38
CA LYS A 40 12.85 24.78 18.42
C LYS A 40 13.13 25.99 17.52
N LEU A 41 13.30 25.73 16.22
CA LEU A 41 13.49 26.77 15.21
C LEU A 41 12.14 27.27 14.68
N THR A 42 12.12 28.52 14.19
CA THR A 42 10.94 29.10 13.53
C THR A 42 10.79 28.52 12.13
N GLU A 43 9.58 28.09 11.79
CA GLU A 43 9.23 27.55 10.47
C GLU A 43 9.62 28.53 9.34
N GLY A 44 10.25 28.02 8.28
CA GLY A 44 10.71 28.82 7.15
C GLY A 44 12.01 29.60 7.38
N GLN A 45 12.59 29.61 8.59
CA GLN A 45 13.85 30.29 8.91
C GLN A 45 14.95 29.35 9.42
N THR A 46 14.86 28.05 9.11
CA THR A 46 15.73 27.00 9.64
C THR A 46 17.22 27.31 9.46
N GLN A 47 17.63 27.78 8.28
CA GLN A 47 19.05 28.07 8.00
C GLN A 47 19.57 29.27 8.80
N ALA A 48 18.80 30.36 8.86
CA ALA A 48 19.16 31.55 9.64
C ALA A 48 19.18 31.26 11.15
N GLY A 49 18.20 30.48 11.62
CA GLY A 49 18.14 30.02 13.00
C GLY A 49 19.32 29.13 13.38
N LEU A 50 19.70 28.18 12.51
CA LEU A 50 20.86 27.31 12.74
C LEU A 50 22.16 28.11 12.81
N GLN A 51 22.37 29.07 11.91
CA GLN A 51 23.54 29.96 11.96
C GLN A 51 23.59 30.80 13.24
N ALA A 52 22.44 31.30 13.71
CA ALA A 52 22.37 32.04 14.97
C ALA A 52 22.70 31.14 16.17
N VAL A 53 22.20 29.91 16.19
CA VAL A 53 22.49 28.93 17.24
C VAL A 53 23.98 28.58 17.23
N GLU A 54 24.55 28.27 16.06
CA GLU A 54 25.97 27.94 15.91
C GLU A 54 26.88 29.08 16.37
N SER A 55 26.58 30.32 15.96
CA SER A 55 27.35 31.52 16.35
C SER A 55 27.34 31.73 17.86
N ASN A 56 26.18 31.57 18.51
CA ASN A 56 26.07 31.69 19.96
C ASN A 56 26.76 30.52 20.68
N PHE A 57 26.62 29.30 20.16
CA PHE A 57 27.27 28.12 20.72
C PHE A 57 28.80 28.26 20.72
N ARG A 58 29.38 28.67 19.59
CA ARG A 58 30.84 28.88 19.47
C ARG A 58 31.38 29.97 20.40
N LYS A 59 30.57 30.99 20.73
CA LYS A 59 30.94 32.03 21.70
C LYS A 59 30.95 31.51 23.14
N LEU A 60 30.00 30.65 23.48
CA LEU A 60 29.83 30.14 24.84
C LEU A 60 30.73 28.93 25.12
N ILE A 61 30.93 28.06 24.12
CA ILE A 61 31.63 26.78 24.24
C ILE A 61 32.63 26.62 23.07
N PRO A 62 33.72 27.43 23.02
CA PRO A 62 34.64 27.44 21.89
C PRO A 62 35.46 26.16 21.73
N TYR A 63 35.58 25.35 22.79
CA TYR A 63 36.42 24.15 22.81
C TYR A 63 35.70 22.88 22.34
N GLN A 64 34.39 22.94 22.05
CA GLN A 64 33.61 21.80 21.60
C GLN A 64 33.09 22.03 20.17
N PRO A 65 33.23 21.06 19.25
CA PRO A 65 32.66 21.19 17.92
C PRO A 65 31.13 21.27 18.00
N PHE A 66 30.55 22.18 17.23
CA PHE A 66 29.10 22.28 17.08
C PHE A 66 28.59 21.06 16.29
N SER A 67 27.89 20.16 16.97
CA SER A 67 27.22 19.01 16.37
C SER A 67 25.71 19.15 16.57
N TYR A 68 24.94 18.94 15.51
CA TYR A 68 23.48 18.94 15.56
C TYR A 68 22.93 17.80 14.73
N HIS A 69 21.73 17.36 15.09
CA HIS A 69 20.88 16.42 14.37
C HIS A 69 19.47 16.98 14.36
N PHE A 70 18.74 16.82 13.25
CA PHE A 70 17.33 17.17 13.22
C PHE A 70 16.51 16.02 13.80
N MET A 71 15.49 16.34 14.61
CA MET A 71 14.58 15.33 15.13
C MET A 71 13.76 14.64 14.02
N GLU A 72 13.63 15.26 12.84
CA GLU A 72 13.07 14.58 11.66
C GLU A 72 13.93 13.38 11.20
N ASP A 73 15.25 13.45 11.31
CA ASP A 73 16.16 12.40 10.86
C ASP A 73 16.09 11.18 11.78
N ASP A 74 16.02 11.39 13.10
CA ASP A 74 15.84 10.32 14.09
C ASP A 74 14.50 9.58 13.88
N ARG A 75 13.45 10.32 13.47
CA ARG A 75 12.15 9.72 13.15
C ARG A 75 12.22 8.80 11.94
N LEU A 76 13.01 9.12 10.92
CA LEU A 76 13.13 8.29 9.73
C LEU A 76 13.75 6.92 10.04
N GLU A 77 14.66 6.85 11.00
CA GLU A 77 15.30 5.60 11.42
C GLU A 77 14.29 4.67 12.12
N ASP A 78 13.45 5.23 13.00
CA ASP A 78 12.36 4.50 13.67
C ASP A 78 11.28 3.98 12.70
N TYR A 79 11.06 4.64 11.55
CA TYR A 79 10.10 4.20 10.52
C TYR A 79 10.75 3.46 9.34
N ALA A 80 12.06 3.25 9.36
CA ALA A 80 12.78 2.63 8.24
C ALA A 80 12.31 1.17 8.01
N ASP A 81 12.04 0.43 9.09
CA ASP A 81 11.47 -0.92 9.01
C ASP A 81 10.07 -0.93 8.39
N ASP A 82 9.25 0.06 8.70
CA ASP A 82 7.89 0.17 8.19
C ASP A 82 7.88 0.54 6.71
N ALA A 83 8.80 1.41 6.30
CA ALA A 83 9.04 1.74 4.91
C ALA A 83 9.51 0.51 4.11
N ARG A 84 10.46 -0.27 4.66
CA ARG A 84 10.91 -1.53 4.06
C ARG A 84 9.77 -2.54 3.93
N TRP A 85 8.99 -2.73 4.99
CA TRP A 85 7.86 -3.66 4.99
C TRP A 85 6.79 -3.27 3.96
N LYS A 86 6.45 -1.98 3.90
CA LYS A 86 5.54 -1.44 2.87
C LYS A 86 6.07 -1.74 1.47
N GLN A 87 7.36 -1.54 1.22
CA GLN A 87 7.97 -1.78 -0.08
C GLN A 87 7.88 -3.27 -0.47
N LEU A 88 8.27 -4.17 0.43
CA LEU A 88 8.19 -5.62 0.20
C LEU A 88 6.76 -6.08 -0.12
N ILE A 89 5.75 -5.60 0.62
CA ILE A 89 4.35 -5.93 0.36
C ILE A 89 3.90 -5.38 -1.00
N THR A 90 4.32 -4.16 -1.34
CA THR A 90 3.94 -3.53 -2.62
C THR A 90 4.51 -4.31 -3.80
N ASP A 91 5.78 -4.70 -3.72
CA ASP A 91 6.46 -5.48 -4.76
C ASP A 91 5.84 -6.88 -4.89
N ALA A 92 5.59 -7.55 -3.77
CA ALA A 92 4.94 -8.86 -3.75
C ALA A 92 3.50 -8.80 -4.31
N ALA A 93 2.73 -7.76 -3.98
CA ALA A 93 1.40 -7.54 -4.53
C ALA A 93 1.44 -7.30 -6.05
N GLY A 94 2.40 -6.51 -6.53
CA GLY A 94 2.61 -6.29 -7.96
C GLY A 94 2.89 -7.60 -8.71
N LEU A 95 3.79 -8.42 -8.19
CA LEU A 95 4.09 -9.75 -8.74
C LEU A 95 2.86 -10.67 -8.71
N ALA A 96 2.12 -10.69 -7.60
CA ALA A 96 0.92 -11.51 -7.47
C ALA A 96 -0.15 -11.13 -8.49
N ILE A 97 -0.36 -9.82 -8.74
CA ILE A 97 -1.28 -9.32 -9.77
C ILE A 97 -0.84 -9.75 -11.17
N LEU A 98 0.46 -9.66 -11.48
CA LEU A 98 0.99 -10.11 -12.76
C LEU A 98 0.78 -11.61 -12.97
N ILE A 99 1.11 -12.43 -11.98
CA ILE A 99 0.93 -13.89 -12.03
C ILE A 99 -0.56 -14.25 -12.16
N ALA A 100 -1.43 -13.58 -11.39
CA ALA A 100 -2.88 -13.77 -11.51
C ALA A 100 -3.40 -13.40 -12.90
N GLY A 101 -2.89 -12.31 -13.49
CA GLY A 101 -3.21 -11.90 -14.86
C GLY A 101 -2.76 -12.95 -15.89
N LEU A 102 -1.57 -13.51 -15.76
CA LEU A 102 -1.08 -14.61 -16.60
C LEU A 102 -1.92 -15.88 -16.45
N GLY A 103 -2.34 -16.20 -15.22
CA GLY A 103 -3.22 -17.34 -14.95
C GLY A 103 -4.60 -17.18 -15.59
N LEU A 104 -5.20 -15.99 -15.46
CA LEU A 104 -6.46 -15.65 -16.11
C LEU A 104 -6.31 -15.71 -17.63
N PHE A 105 -5.24 -15.14 -18.19
CA PHE A 105 -4.92 -15.23 -19.61
C PHE A 105 -4.80 -16.67 -20.12
N GLY A 106 -4.12 -17.54 -19.36
CA GLY A 106 -3.98 -18.96 -19.69
C GLY A 106 -5.32 -19.70 -19.68
N LEU A 107 -6.13 -19.50 -18.63
CA LEU A 107 -7.47 -20.09 -18.51
C LEU A 107 -8.39 -19.64 -19.65
N VAL A 108 -8.38 -18.35 -19.99
CA VAL A 108 -9.16 -17.79 -21.11
C VAL A 108 -8.74 -18.43 -22.43
N SER A 109 -7.44 -18.53 -22.68
CA SER A 109 -6.90 -19.10 -23.92
C SER A 109 -7.31 -20.57 -24.09
N LEU A 110 -7.16 -21.38 -23.04
CA LEU A 110 -7.56 -22.79 -23.04
C LEU A 110 -9.08 -22.96 -23.25
N THR A 111 -9.89 -22.11 -22.60
CA THR A 111 -11.35 -22.17 -22.72
C THR A 111 -11.81 -21.81 -24.13
N ILE A 112 -11.17 -20.80 -24.75
CA ILE A 112 -11.43 -20.41 -26.13
C ILE A 112 -11.08 -21.57 -27.07
N GLU A 113 -9.93 -22.21 -26.89
CA GLU A 113 -9.50 -23.35 -27.71
C GLU A 113 -10.52 -24.50 -27.62
N GLN A 114 -10.94 -24.89 -26.41
CA GLN A 114 -11.94 -25.92 -26.18
C GLN A 114 -13.32 -25.58 -26.78
N ARG A 115 -13.69 -24.29 -26.82
CA ARG A 115 -14.97 -23.81 -27.36
C ARG A 115 -14.89 -23.30 -28.81
N THR A 116 -13.77 -23.52 -29.51
CA THR A 116 -13.57 -23.01 -30.89
C THR A 116 -14.68 -23.45 -31.84
N LYS A 117 -15.12 -24.72 -31.79
CA LYS A 117 -16.18 -25.25 -32.65
C LYS A 117 -17.53 -24.56 -32.39
N GLU A 118 -17.89 -24.34 -31.13
CA GLU A 118 -19.14 -23.64 -30.74
C GLU A 118 -19.11 -22.17 -31.19
N ILE A 119 -17.98 -21.49 -30.97
CA ILE A 119 -17.77 -20.09 -31.36
C ILE A 119 -17.85 -19.94 -32.89
N GLY A 120 -17.21 -20.85 -33.63
CA GLY A 120 -17.23 -20.87 -35.10
C GLY A 120 -18.65 -21.05 -35.68
N ILE A 121 -19.42 -21.99 -35.14
CA ILE A 121 -20.83 -22.21 -35.56
C ILE A 121 -21.66 -20.95 -35.29
N ARG A 122 -21.56 -20.35 -34.10
CA ARG A 122 -22.30 -19.12 -33.76
C ARG A 122 -21.92 -17.95 -34.65
N ARG A 123 -20.63 -17.82 -35.02
CA ARG A 123 -20.17 -16.73 -35.89
C ARG A 123 -20.70 -16.86 -37.32
N VAL A 124 -20.75 -18.08 -37.86
CA VAL A 124 -21.34 -18.36 -39.18
C VAL A 124 -22.86 -18.15 -39.16
N LEU A 125 -23.53 -18.43 -38.03
CA LEU A 125 -24.94 -18.12 -37.81
C LEU A 125 -25.24 -16.62 -37.60
N GLY A 126 -24.23 -15.74 -37.67
CA GLY A 126 -24.39 -14.29 -37.63
C GLY A 126 -24.18 -13.62 -36.27
N ALA A 127 -23.90 -14.36 -35.19
CA ALA A 127 -23.70 -13.79 -33.85
C ALA A 127 -22.49 -12.85 -33.83
N SER A 128 -22.64 -11.60 -33.40
CA SER A 128 -21.62 -10.54 -33.49
C SER A 128 -20.34 -10.84 -32.67
N VAL A 129 -19.22 -10.17 -33.00
CA VAL A 129 -17.97 -10.21 -32.19
C VAL A 129 -18.26 -9.83 -30.74
N LEU A 130 -19.14 -8.84 -30.55
CA LEU A 130 -19.50 -8.32 -29.24
C LEU A 130 -20.27 -9.35 -28.41
N GLU A 131 -21.23 -10.06 -29.00
CA GLU A 131 -22.02 -11.10 -28.32
C GLU A 131 -21.15 -12.27 -27.85
N ILE A 132 -20.23 -12.73 -28.69
CA ILE A 132 -19.28 -13.80 -28.32
C ILE A 132 -18.33 -13.29 -27.22
N SER A 133 -17.84 -12.07 -27.34
CA SER A 133 -16.95 -11.47 -26.33
C SER A 133 -17.65 -11.27 -24.98
N GLN A 134 -18.92 -10.86 -24.97
CA GLN A 134 -19.71 -10.70 -23.75
C GLN A 134 -19.98 -12.04 -23.07
N LEU A 135 -20.34 -13.07 -23.83
CA LEU A 135 -20.58 -14.40 -23.30
C LEU A 135 -19.33 -14.95 -22.60
N LEU A 136 -18.18 -14.89 -23.29
CA LEU A 136 -16.90 -15.33 -22.72
C LEU A 136 -16.54 -14.50 -21.48
N SER A 137 -16.63 -13.17 -21.57
CA SER A 137 -16.29 -12.28 -20.46
C SER A 137 -17.17 -12.48 -19.22
N ALA A 138 -18.46 -12.78 -19.40
CA ALA A 138 -19.39 -13.01 -18.31
C ALA A 138 -19.03 -14.24 -17.47
N ASP A 139 -18.58 -15.32 -18.10
CA ASP A 139 -18.17 -16.54 -17.39
C ASP A 139 -16.93 -16.29 -16.51
N PHE A 140 -15.94 -15.54 -17.02
CA PHE A 140 -14.76 -15.16 -16.24
C PHE A 140 -15.06 -14.14 -15.16
N LEU A 141 -15.93 -13.16 -15.43
CA LEU A 141 -16.35 -12.18 -14.44
C LEU A 141 -17.01 -12.83 -13.22
N LYS A 142 -17.83 -13.86 -13.41
CA LYS A 142 -18.42 -14.61 -12.28
C LYS A 142 -17.36 -15.20 -11.37
N LEU A 143 -16.30 -15.77 -11.95
CA LEU A 143 -15.17 -16.32 -11.18
C LEU A 143 -14.43 -15.22 -10.40
N VAL A 144 -14.20 -14.06 -11.03
CA VAL A 144 -13.53 -12.92 -10.39
C VAL A 144 -14.36 -12.34 -9.25
N VAL A 145 -15.67 -12.18 -9.45
CA VAL A 145 -16.58 -11.70 -8.40
C VAL A 145 -16.64 -12.69 -7.23
N LEU A 146 -16.71 -13.99 -7.50
CA LEU A 146 -16.69 -15.02 -6.46
C LEU A 146 -15.38 -14.99 -5.68
N ALA A 147 -14.24 -14.89 -6.37
CA ALA A 147 -12.94 -14.76 -5.74
C ALA A 147 -12.86 -13.49 -4.88
N PHE A 148 -13.39 -12.36 -5.36
CA PHE A 148 -13.42 -11.10 -4.60
C PHE A 148 -14.29 -11.19 -3.34
N LEU A 149 -15.46 -11.84 -3.42
CA LEU A 149 -16.33 -12.05 -2.26
C LEU A 149 -15.69 -12.90 -1.17
N ILE A 150 -14.80 -13.83 -1.54
CA ILE A 150 -14.05 -14.67 -0.59
C ILE A 150 -12.80 -13.93 -0.09
N ALA A 151 -12.08 -13.23 -0.98
CA ALA A 151 -10.86 -12.52 -0.63
C ALA A 151 -11.13 -11.30 0.27
N THR A 152 -12.26 -10.62 0.11
CA THR A 152 -12.64 -9.44 0.90
C THR A 152 -12.70 -9.70 2.41
N PRO A 153 -13.47 -10.69 2.93
CA PRO A 153 -13.53 -10.96 4.37
C PRO A 153 -12.19 -11.44 4.92
N ILE A 154 -11.44 -12.24 4.15
CA ILE A 154 -10.11 -12.71 4.55
C ILE A 154 -9.14 -11.53 4.66
N GLY A 155 -9.12 -10.66 3.64
CA GLY A 155 -8.28 -9.46 3.61
C GLY A 155 -8.66 -8.47 4.71
N TRP A 156 -9.96 -8.29 4.98
CA TRP A 156 -10.44 -7.46 6.08
C TRP A 156 -10.00 -8.01 7.45
N TYR A 157 -10.12 -9.31 7.67
CA TYR A 157 -9.68 -9.95 8.91
C TYR A 157 -8.17 -9.80 9.13
N ALA A 158 -7.37 -10.09 8.10
CA ALA A 158 -5.91 -9.95 8.16
C ALA A 158 -5.48 -8.49 8.37
N ALA A 159 -6.09 -7.54 7.62
CA ALA A 159 -5.80 -6.12 7.76
C ALA A 159 -6.18 -5.59 9.14
N ARG A 160 -7.31 -6.03 9.69
CA ARG A 160 -7.75 -5.64 11.04
C ARG A 160 -6.78 -6.14 12.10
N HIS A 161 -6.40 -7.42 12.06
CA HIS A 161 -5.42 -7.98 12.99
C HIS A 161 -4.07 -7.28 12.92
N TRP A 162 -3.63 -6.89 11.71
CA TRP A 162 -2.41 -6.11 11.54
C TRP A 162 -2.57 -4.70 12.09
N LEU A 163 -3.68 -4.01 11.81
CA LEU A 163 -3.96 -2.66 12.33
C LEU A 163 -4.16 -2.62 13.85
N ASP A 164 -4.53 -3.72 14.49
CA ASP A 164 -4.61 -3.83 15.96
C ASP A 164 -3.23 -3.70 16.64
N THR A 165 -2.13 -3.86 15.88
CA THR A 165 -0.76 -3.61 16.39
C THR A 165 -0.39 -2.13 16.47
N PHE A 166 -1.21 -1.23 15.91
CA PHE A 166 -0.97 0.21 15.90
C PHE A 166 -1.98 0.93 16.81
N VAL A 167 -1.48 1.83 17.67
CA VAL A 167 -2.32 2.65 18.55
C VAL A 167 -3.04 3.73 17.77
N TYR A 168 -2.36 4.31 16.78
CA TYR A 168 -2.95 5.21 15.80
C TYR A 168 -3.18 4.44 14.50
N ARG A 169 -4.43 4.08 14.25
CA ARG A 169 -4.83 3.29 13.08
C ARG A 169 -5.87 4.02 12.24
N MET A 170 -5.86 3.74 10.95
CA MET A 170 -6.92 4.16 10.04
C MET A 170 -8.10 3.20 10.17
N ASP A 171 -9.32 3.72 10.15
CA ASP A 171 -10.51 2.88 10.07
C ASP A 171 -10.63 2.22 8.70
N LEU A 172 -10.81 0.90 8.70
CA LEU A 172 -11.08 0.12 7.48
C LEU A 172 -12.49 0.44 6.97
N THR A 173 -12.60 1.52 6.21
CA THR A 173 -13.84 1.93 5.59
C THR A 173 -14.20 1.07 4.38
N GLY A 174 -15.47 0.67 4.27
CA GLY A 174 -15.95 -0.22 3.20
C GLY A 174 -15.73 0.29 1.77
N TRP A 175 -15.62 1.61 1.57
CA TRP A 175 -15.35 2.19 0.24
C TRP A 175 -13.99 1.75 -0.32
N LEU A 176 -13.01 1.48 0.54
CA LEU A 176 -11.67 1.02 0.13
C LEU A 176 -11.77 -0.34 -0.58
N PHE A 177 -12.53 -1.27 0.00
CA PHE A 177 -12.78 -2.58 -0.61
C PHE A 177 -13.57 -2.43 -1.91
N GLY A 178 -14.54 -1.50 -1.98
CA GLY A 178 -15.23 -1.18 -3.22
C GLY A 178 -14.29 -0.73 -4.33
N LEU A 179 -13.33 0.15 -4.02
CA LEU A 179 -12.32 0.61 -4.97
C LEU A 179 -11.40 -0.52 -5.43
N VAL A 180 -10.92 -1.35 -4.50
CA VAL A 180 -10.08 -2.53 -4.81
C VAL A 180 -10.84 -3.52 -5.69
N GLY A 181 -12.11 -3.78 -5.40
CA GLY A 181 -12.96 -4.65 -6.22
C GLY A 181 -13.15 -4.11 -7.63
N LEU A 182 -13.40 -2.80 -7.76
CA LEU A 182 -13.52 -2.13 -9.05
C LEU A 182 -12.23 -2.24 -9.87
N LEU A 183 -11.06 -2.04 -9.25
CA LEU A 183 -9.77 -2.21 -9.91
C LEU A 183 -9.53 -3.66 -10.33
N ALA A 184 -9.83 -4.63 -9.47
CA ALA A 184 -9.68 -6.05 -9.78
C ALA A 184 -10.55 -6.48 -10.96
N VAL A 185 -11.82 -6.06 -10.97
CA VAL A 185 -12.75 -6.29 -12.08
C VAL A 185 -12.26 -5.59 -13.35
N GLY A 186 -11.74 -4.35 -13.24
CA GLY A 186 -11.16 -3.61 -14.36
C GLY A 186 -9.98 -4.34 -15.01
N ILE A 187 -9.04 -4.84 -14.22
CA ILE A 187 -7.88 -5.61 -14.70
C ILE A 187 -8.35 -6.91 -15.37
N ALA A 188 -9.28 -7.62 -14.75
CA ALA A 188 -9.83 -8.85 -15.33
C ALA A 188 -10.55 -8.59 -16.66
N LEU A 189 -11.39 -7.56 -16.72
CA LEU A 189 -12.09 -7.17 -17.95
C LEU A 189 -11.12 -6.81 -19.06
N LEU A 190 -10.09 -6.01 -18.78
CA LEU A 190 -9.07 -5.66 -19.77
C LEU A 190 -8.38 -6.90 -20.34
N THR A 191 -8.00 -7.83 -19.44
CA THR A 191 -7.31 -9.08 -19.82
C THR A 191 -8.20 -9.98 -20.67
N VAL A 192 -9.45 -10.20 -20.25
CA VAL A 192 -10.39 -11.11 -20.92
C VAL A 192 -10.92 -10.50 -22.22
N SER A 193 -11.23 -9.20 -22.24
CA SER A 193 -11.74 -8.51 -23.44
C SER A 193 -10.71 -8.53 -24.56
N PHE A 194 -9.43 -8.29 -24.24
CA PHE A 194 -8.36 -8.35 -25.23
C PHE A 194 -8.29 -9.72 -25.92
N GLN A 195 -8.36 -10.82 -25.16
CA GLN A 195 -8.33 -12.16 -25.73
C GLN A 195 -9.62 -12.54 -26.46
N SER A 196 -10.77 -12.15 -25.91
CA SER A 196 -12.08 -12.47 -26.51
C SER A 196 -12.26 -11.81 -27.87
N VAL A 197 -11.84 -10.54 -27.99
CA VAL A 197 -11.85 -9.80 -29.26
C VAL A 197 -10.88 -10.44 -30.25
N LYS A 198 -9.66 -10.78 -29.81
CA LYS A 198 -8.68 -11.46 -30.67
C LYS A 198 -9.22 -12.78 -31.21
N ALA A 199 -9.88 -13.58 -30.37
CA ALA A 199 -10.47 -14.85 -30.78
C ALA A 199 -11.66 -14.69 -31.74
N ALA A 200 -12.54 -13.72 -31.48
CA ALA A 200 -13.69 -13.47 -32.34
C ALA A 200 -13.32 -12.83 -33.70
N LEU A 201 -12.10 -12.28 -33.83
CA LEU A 201 -11.52 -11.80 -35.09
C LEU A 201 -10.69 -12.87 -35.83
N MET A 202 -10.40 -14.02 -35.22
CA MET A 202 -9.71 -15.10 -35.93
C MET A 202 -10.60 -15.65 -37.04
N ASN A 203 -10.04 -15.76 -38.24
CA ASN A 203 -10.77 -16.16 -39.42
C ASN A 203 -11.28 -17.61 -39.28
N PRO A 204 -12.59 -17.86 -39.31
CA PRO A 204 -13.17 -19.19 -39.07
C PRO A 204 -12.82 -20.21 -40.18
N VAL A 205 -12.40 -19.73 -41.35
CA VAL A 205 -12.05 -20.56 -42.52
C VAL A 205 -10.75 -21.36 -42.29
N THR A 206 -9.86 -20.89 -41.40
CA THR A 206 -8.66 -21.65 -40.99
C THR A 206 -8.95 -22.71 -39.94
N SER A 207 -9.96 -22.50 -39.09
CA SER A 207 -10.31 -23.41 -37.98
C SER A 207 -11.03 -24.69 -38.43
N LEU A 208 -11.69 -24.64 -39.60
CA LEU A 208 -12.41 -25.76 -40.21
C LEU A 208 -11.55 -26.62 -41.15
N ARG A 209 -10.32 -26.18 -41.46
CA ARG A 209 -9.42 -26.86 -42.41
C ARG A 209 -8.18 -27.49 -41.75
N SER A 210 -8.02 -27.32 -40.43
CA SER A 210 -6.91 -27.88 -39.65
C SER A 210 -7.19 -29.27 -39.05
N GLU A 211 -8.31 -29.90 -39.41
CA GLU A 211 -8.54 -31.35 -39.36
C GLU A 211 -9.33 -31.78 -40.59
#